data_AF-A0A2X2TBF3-F1
#
_entry.id   AF-A0A2X2TBF3-F1
#
_cell.length_a   1.000
_cell.length_b   1.000
_cell.length_c   1.000
_cell.angle_alpha   90.00
_cell.angle_beta   90.00
_cell.angle_gamma   90.00
#
_symmetry.space_group_name_H-M   'P 1'
#
loop_
_entity.id
_entity.type
_entity.pdbx_description
1 polymer ?
#
loop_
_entity_poly.entity_id
_entity_poly.type
_entity_poly.pdbx_seq_one_letter_code
_entity_poly.pdbx_strand_id
1 'polypeptide(L)'
;MAACRRSSVSARLFLTRSQRQRINQIIFDELCLGVINPESKHYYQQVIQALQAQGAEGVIFGCTEIGLLLSQQDCSLPVFDTAAIHADDAVRFMCGEE
;
A
#
# COMPACT_ATOMS: atom_id res chain seq x y z
N MET A 1 9.90 17.95 0.90
CA MET A 1 10.22 16.71 1.64
C MET A 1 9.13 16.48 2.67
N ALA A 2 8.34 15.41 2.56
CA ALA A 2 7.44 15.00 3.63
C ALA A 2 8.10 13.84 4.39
N ALA A 3 8.98 14.16 5.33
CA ALA A 3 9.50 13.16 6.26
C ALA A 3 8.39 12.80 7.26
N CYS A 4 8.26 11.51 7.61
CA CYS A 4 7.41 11.12 8.72
C CYS A 4 7.91 11.82 9.98
N ARG A 5 7.06 12.63 10.63
CA ARG A 5 7.50 13.43 11.80
C ARG A 5 7.75 12.61 13.06
N ARG A 6 7.34 11.34 13.07
CA ARG A 6 7.35 10.45 14.25
C ARG A 6 8.32 9.28 14.14
N SER A 7 8.93 9.04 12.98
CA SER A 7 9.86 7.93 12.80
C SER A 7 10.98 8.29 11.82
N SER A 8 12.09 7.57 11.91
CA SER A 8 13.23 7.66 10.98
C SER A 8 12.88 7.15 9.57
N VAL A 9 11.63 6.75 9.31
CA VAL A 9 11.18 6.20 8.04
C VAL A 9 10.95 7.32 7.04
N SER A 10 11.72 7.27 5.95
CA SER A 10 11.58 8.19 4.83
C SER A 10 10.47 7.72 3.87
N ALA A 11 9.23 8.14 4.12
CA ALA A 11 8.13 7.96 3.17
C ALA A 11 8.24 8.99 2.02
N ARG A 12 9.07 8.71 1.01
CA ARG A 12 9.16 9.55 -0.19
C ARG A 12 8.10 9.10 -1.21
N LEU A 13 7.16 9.99 -1.52
CA LEU A 13 6.19 9.81 -2.60
C LEU A 13 6.90 9.95 -3.96
N PHE A 14 7.48 8.86 -4.46
CA PHE A 14 8.11 8.78 -5.78
C PHE A 14 7.10 8.68 -6.94
N LEU A 15 5.80 8.60 -6.64
CA LEU A 15 4.76 8.49 -7.65
C LEU A 15 4.55 9.81 -8.38
N THR A 16 4.39 9.74 -9.71
CA THR A 16 3.98 10.89 -10.52
C THR A 16 2.53 11.29 -10.24
N ARG A 17 2.12 12.48 -10.68
CA ARG A 17 0.72 12.93 -10.54
C ARG A 17 -0.27 11.99 -11.24
N SER A 18 0.08 11.53 -12.45
CA SER A 18 -0.75 10.61 -13.22
C SER A 18 -0.88 9.25 -12.53
N GLN A 19 0.21 8.74 -11.95
CA GLN A 19 0.16 7.50 -11.16
C GLN A 19 -0.77 7.62 -9.95
N ARG A 20 -0.66 8.71 -9.19
CA ARG A 20 -1.56 8.96 -8.05
C ARG A 20 -3.02 9.05 -8.48
N GLN A 21 -3.30 9.71 -9.60
CA GLN A 21 -4.67 9.80 -10.13
C GLN A 21 -5.21 8.44 -10.55
N ARG A 22 -4.43 7.62 -11.27
CA ARG A 22 -4.87 6.29 -11.70
C ARG A 22 -5.09 5.35 -10.52
N ILE A 23 -4.18 5.36 -9.54
CA ILE A 23 -4.34 4.61 -8.28
C ILE A 23 -5.63 5.01 -7.58
N ASN A 24 -5.89 6.32 -7.45
CA ASN A 24 -7.10 6.83 -6.82
C ASN A 24 -8.38 6.41 -7.57
N GLN A 25 -8.38 6.47 -8.91
CA GLN A 25 -9.50 5.99 -9.72
C GLN A 25 -9.77 4.50 -9.49
N ILE A 26 -8.73 3.65 -9.50
CA ILE A 26 -8.91 2.22 -9.22
C ILE A 26 -9.53 2.01 -7.84
N ILE A 27 -9.09 2.77 -6.82
CA ILE A 27 -9.66 2.65 -5.46
C ILE A 27 -11.15 2.97 -5.47
N PHE A 28 -11.54 4.16 -5.93
CA PHE A 28 -12.92 4.63 -5.81
C PHE A 28 -13.88 4.04 -6.83
N ASP A 29 -13.43 3.87 -8.08
CA ASP A 29 -14.28 3.45 -9.20
C ASP A 29 -14.33 1.92 -9.35
N GLU A 30 -13.43 1.17 -8.69
CA GLU A 30 -13.39 -0.29 -8.76
C GLU A 30 -13.43 -0.92 -7.36
N LEU A 31 -12.42 -0.69 -6.52
CA LEU A 31 -12.25 -1.44 -5.27
C LEU A 31 -13.34 -1.13 -4.23
N CYS A 32 -13.71 0.14 -4.04
CA CYS A 32 -14.81 0.53 -3.15
C CYS A 32 -16.18 -0.01 -3.60
N LEU A 33 -16.31 -0.41 -4.87
CA LEU A 33 -17.50 -1.05 -5.43
C LEU A 33 -17.40 -2.58 -5.42
N GLY A 34 -16.33 -3.15 -4.86
CA GLY A 34 -16.08 -4.59 -4.81
C GLY A 34 -15.64 -5.20 -6.15
N VAL A 35 -15.23 -4.37 -7.11
CA VAL A 35 -14.78 -4.82 -8.44
C VAL A 35 -13.28 -5.09 -8.41
N ILE A 36 -12.90 -6.34 -8.69
CA ILE A 36 -11.49 -6.75 -8.79
C ILE A 36 -11.12 -6.93 -10.26
N ASN A 37 -10.30 -6.02 -10.77
CA ASN A 37 -9.85 -6.02 -12.16
C ASN A 37 -8.38 -6.51 -12.29
N PRO A 38 -8.11 -7.56 -13.10
CA PRO A 38 -6.75 -8.03 -13.37
C PRO A 38 -5.82 -6.96 -13.97
N GLU A 39 -6.34 -6.05 -14.80
CA GLU A 39 -5.53 -4.96 -15.38
C GLU A 39 -5.09 -3.96 -14.30
N SER A 40 -6.00 -3.64 -13.38
CA SER A 40 -5.71 -2.78 -12.23
C SER A 40 -4.68 -3.45 -11.31
N LYS A 41 -4.81 -4.75 -11.07
CA LYS A 41 -3.78 -5.52 -10.34
C LYS A 41 -2.42 -5.41 -11.03
N HIS A 42 -2.37 -5.64 -12.35
CA HIS A 42 -1.12 -5.56 -13.11
C HIS A 42 -0.51 -4.14 -13.06
N TYR A 43 -1.34 -3.10 -13.16
CA TYR A 43 -0.91 -1.72 -13.03
C TYR A 43 -0.23 -1.45 -11.68
N TYR A 44 -0.81 -1.91 -10.57
CA TYR A 44 -0.16 -1.77 -9.26
C TYR A 44 1.19 -2.50 -9.20
N GLN A 45 1.29 -3.72 -9.75
CA GLN A 45 2.55 -4.47 -9.79
C GLN A 45 3.65 -3.71 -10.56
N GLN A 46 3.30 -3.12 -11.70
CA GLN A 46 4.22 -2.28 -12.49
C GLN A 46 4.69 -1.05 -11.70
N VAL A 47 3.78 -0.40 -10.99
CA VAL A 47 4.12 0.73 -10.12
C VAL A 47 5.08 0.30 -9.01
N ILE A 48 4.82 -0.82 -8.33
CA ILE A 48 5.67 -1.34 -7.26
C ILE A 48 7.08 -1.68 -7.79
N GLN A 49 7.19 -2.32 -8.95
CA GLN A 49 8.47 -2.60 -9.60
C GLN A 49 9.23 -1.31 -9.95
N ALA A 50 8.53 -0.30 -10.48
CA ALA A 50 9.14 0.99 -10.78
C ALA A 50 9.63 1.73 -9.52
N LEU A 51 8.94 1.55 -8.39
CA LEU A 51 9.38 2.09 -7.09
C LEU A 51 10.60 1.34 -6.55
N GLN A 52 10.64 0.01 -6.70
CA GLN A 52 11.81 -0.80 -6.35
C GLN A 52 13.06 -0.35 -7.12
N ALA A 53 12.91 -0.12 -8.43
CA ALA A 53 14.01 0.39 -9.26
C ALA A 53 14.51 1.79 -8.83
N GLN A 54 13.69 2.56 -8.10
CA GLN A 54 14.05 3.85 -7.51
C GLN A 54 14.63 3.73 -6.09
N GLY A 55 14.83 2.50 -5.59
CA GLY A 55 15.41 2.23 -4.27
C GLY A 55 14.39 2.14 -3.13
N ALA A 56 13.10 1.94 -3.43
CA ALA A 56 12.13 1.64 -2.37
C ALA A 56 12.44 0.27 -1.74
N GLU A 57 12.45 0.23 -0.41
CA GLU A 57 12.75 -0.98 0.39
C GLU A 57 11.49 -1.71 0.86
N GLY A 58 10.32 -1.10 0.66
CA GLY A 58 9.03 -1.64 1.07
C GLY A 58 7.88 -0.82 0.48
N VAL A 59 6.68 -1.38 0.48
CA VAL A 59 5.45 -0.72 0.05
C VAL A 59 4.41 -0.75 1.17
N ILE A 60 3.79 0.39 1.43
CA ILE A 60 2.72 0.51 2.42
C ILE A 60 1.38 0.50 1.70
N PHE A 61 0.50 -0.43 2.06
CA PHE A 61 -0.90 -0.36 1.64
C PHE A 61 -1.62 0.61 2.56
N GLY A 62 -1.62 1.89 2.17
CA GLY A 62 -2.18 2.98 2.96
C GLY A 62 -3.70 3.14 2.87
N CYS A 63 -4.38 2.29 2.10
CA CYS A 63 -5.83 2.20 2.01
C CYS A 63 -6.21 0.74 2.19
N THR A 64 -7.21 0.46 3.01
CA THR A 64 -7.59 -0.91 3.41
C THR A 64 -7.99 -1.80 2.24
N GLU A 65 -8.50 -1.18 1.17
CA GLU A 65 -8.99 -1.79 -0.05
C GLU A 65 -7.86 -2.35 -0.91
N ILE A 66 -6.64 -1.82 -0.79
CA ILE A 66 -5.49 -2.28 -1.59
C ILE A 66 -5.14 -3.73 -1.22
N GLY A 67 -5.27 -4.09 0.06
CA GLY A 67 -5.07 -5.46 0.54
C GLY A 67 -6.09 -6.48 0.01
N LEU A 68 -7.22 -6.01 -0.56
CA LEU A 68 -8.19 -6.88 -1.24
C LEU A 68 -7.77 -7.23 -2.67
N LEU A 69 -6.96 -6.37 -3.31
CA LEU A 69 -6.48 -6.54 -4.68
C LEU A 69 -5.13 -7.27 -4.75
N LEU A 70 -4.24 -6.97 -3.80
CA LEU A 70 -2.85 -7.43 -3.77
C LEU A 70 -2.52 -8.09 -2.46
N SER A 71 -1.61 -9.06 -2.52
CA SER A 71 -1.00 -9.71 -1.38
C SER A 71 0.53 -9.66 -1.45
N GLN A 72 1.22 -10.11 -0.41
CA GLN A 72 2.69 -10.17 -0.39
C GLN A 72 3.26 -10.93 -1.59
N GLN A 73 2.62 -12.02 -2.05
CA GLN A 73 3.10 -12.80 -3.20
C GLN A 73 2.99 -12.07 -4.54
N ASP A 74 2.18 -11.01 -4.61
CA ASP A 74 2.00 -10.22 -5.82
C ASP A 74 3.02 -9.07 -5.92
N CYS A 75 3.81 -8.84 -4.86
CA CYS A 75 4.67 -7.67 -4.73
C CYS A 75 6.14 -8.09 -4.68
N SER A 76 6.99 -7.38 -5.41
CA SER A 76 8.45 -7.59 -5.38
C SER A 76 9.15 -6.95 -4.18
N LEU A 77 8.41 -6.19 -3.38
CA LEU A 77 8.87 -5.53 -2.15
C LEU A 77 8.10 -6.08 -0.94
N PRO A 78 8.68 -6.04 0.27
CA PRO A 78 7.95 -6.25 1.52
C PRO A 78 6.72 -5.34 1.60
N VAL A 79 5.57 -5.93 1.91
CA VAL A 79 4.28 -5.25 2.02
C VAL A 79 3.97 -4.98 3.48
N PHE A 80 3.59 -3.74 3.77
CA PHE A 80 3.05 -3.31 5.06
C PHE A 80 1.56 -3.02 4.88
N ASP A 81 0.72 -4.01 5.15
CA ASP A 81 -0.73 -3.84 5.19
C ASP A 81 -1.13 -3.13 6.48
N THR A 82 -1.46 -1.85 6.36
CA THR A 82 -1.79 -1.02 7.54
C THR A 82 -3.06 -1.49 8.24
N ALA A 83 -4.01 -2.09 7.52
CA ALA A 83 -5.25 -2.60 8.13
C ALA A 83 -4.94 -3.82 9.00
N ALA A 84 -4.16 -4.76 8.47
CA ALA A 84 -3.77 -5.97 9.19
C ALA A 84 -2.88 -5.65 10.39
N ILE A 85 -1.86 -4.79 10.20
CA ILE A 85 -0.95 -4.37 11.28
C ILE A 85 -1.73 -3.67 12.40
N HIS A 86 -2.66 -2.77 12.05
CA HIS A 86 -3.46 -2.05 13.05
C HIS A 86 -4.42 -2.99 13.78
N ALA A 87 -5.03 -3.95 13.10
CA ALA A 87 -5.92 -4.93 13.73
C ALA A 87 -5.15 -5.82 14.73
N ASP A 88 -3.95 -6.26 14.38
CA ASP A 88 -3.07 -7.03 15.29
C ASP A 88 -2.68 -6.20 16.53
N ASP A 89 -2.27 -4.95 16.32
CA ASP A 89 -1.93 -4.01 17.40
C ASP A 89 -3.12 -3.77 18.34
N ALA A 90 -4.33 -3.62 17.78
CA ALA A 90 -5.56 -3.46 18.57
C ALA A 90 -5.85 -4.69 19.44
N VAL A 91 -5.66 -5.90 18.92
CA VAL A 91 -5.84 -7.15 19.70
C VAL A 91 -4.81 -7.22 20.83
N ARG A 92 -3.54 -6.98 20.53
CA ARG A 92 -2.45 -6.96 21.53
C ARG A 92 -2.71 -5.96 22.64
N PHE A 93 -3.13 -4.74 22.29
CA PHE A 93 -3.53 -3.72 23.24
C PHE A 93 -4.68 -4.18 24.14
N MET A 94 -5.71 -4.79 23.58
CA MET A 94 -6.87 -5.28 24.35
C MET A 94 -6.53 -6.46 25.27
N CYS A 95 -5.55 -7.28 24.87
CA CYS A 95 -5.09 -8.45 25.64
C CYS A 95 -3.99 -8.11 26.67
N GLY A 96 -3.46 -6.89 26.67
CA GLY A 96 -2.39 -6.46 27.58
C GLY A 96 -1.00 -6.96 27.18
N GLU A 97 -0.79 -7.23 25.88
CA GLU A 97 0.48 -7.67 25.30
C GLU A 97 1.20 -6.46 24.69
N GLU A 98 2.07 -5.78 25.46
CA GLU A 98 2.92 -4.68 24.95
C GLU A 98 4.11 -5.21 24.13
#